data_AF-A0AAV5WRR7-F1
#
_entry.id   AF-A0AAV5WRR7-F1
#
_cell.length_a   1.000
_cell.length_b   1.000
_cell.length_c   1.000
_cell.angle_alpha   90.00
_cell.angle_beta   90.00
_cell.angle_gamma   90.00
#
_symmetry.space_group_name_H-M   'P 1'
#
loop_
_entity.id
_entity.type
_entity.pdbx_description
1 polymer ?
#
loop_
_entity_poly.entity_id
_entity_poly.type
_entity_poly.pdbx_seq_one_letter_code
_entity_poly.pdbx_strand_id
1 'polypeptide(L)' 'IAACDQSLIRDFNPSQMTYDNNILKCNNENEEIVFRDERTSEVSCDPSGEWSGGSNSGILAHDVIDVECKAKACDQSLIR' A
#
# COMPACT_ATOMS: atom_id res chain seq x y z
N ILE A 1 9.87 17.43 -2.71
CA ILE A 1 8.66 16.59 -2.64
C ILE A 1 8.22 16.56 -1.18
N ALA A 2 6.93 16.70 -0.90
CA ALA A 2 6.41 16.66 0.46
C ALA A 2 6.42 15.23 1.00
N ALA A 3 6.55 15.06 2.31
CA ALA A 3 6.36 13.77 2.96
C ALA A 3 4.95 13.23 2.65
N CYS A 4 4.83 11.92 2.43
CA CYS A 4 3.55 11.27 2.13
C CYS A 4 2.84 11.85 0.90
N ASP A 5 3.57 12.47 -0.03
CA ASP A 5 2.97 12.95 -1.26
C ASP A 5 2.62 11.76 -2.16
N GLN A 6 1.47 11.82 -2.84
CA GLN A 6 1.03 10.75 -3.75
C GLN A 6 2.06 10.47 -4.86
N SER A 7 2.84 11.48 -5.28
CA SER A 7 3.91 11.32 -6.28
C SER A 7 5.05 10.41 -5.81
N LEU A 8 5.13 10.08 -4.52
CA LEU A 8 6.08 9.09 -3.98
C LEU A 8 5.58 7.65 -4.14
N ILE A 9 4.34 7.44 -4.58
CA ILE A 9 3.79 6.11 -4.83
C ILE A 9 4.06 5.76 -6.30
N ARG A 10 5.01 4.86 -6.55
CA ARG A 10 5.30 4.39 -7.90
C ARG A 10 4.10 3.61 -8.44
N ASP A 11 3.80 3.81 -9.72
CA ASP A 11 2.70 3.15 -10.43
C ASP A 11 1.30 3.41 -9.84
N PHE A 12 1.14 4.51 -9.08
CA PHE A 12 -0.16 4.92 -8.59
C PHE A 12 -1.16 5.07 -9.74
N ASN A 13 -2.24 4.28 -9.67
CA ASN A 13 -3.32 4.31 -10.62
C ASN A 13 -4.64 4.64 -9.91
N PRO A 14 -5.23 5.83 -10.11
CA PRO A 14 -6.48 6.21 -9.45
C PRO A 14 -7.68 5.32 -9.84
N SER A 15 -7.58 4.55 -10.93
CA SER A 15 -8.61 3.59 -11.30
C SER A 15 -8.59 2.33 -10.43
N GLN A 16 -7.45 2.00 -9.81
CA GLN A 16 -7.26 0.80 -8.99
C GLN A 16 -6.96 1.10 -7.53
N MET A 17 -6.49 2.30 -7.21
CA MET A 17 -6.03 2.70 -5.90
C MET A 17 -6.69 4.01 -5.46
N THR A 18 -6.89 4.15 -4.15
CA THR A 18 -7.26 5.40 -3.49
C THR A 18 -6.16 5.76 -2.51
N TYR A 19 -5.70 7.00 -2.58
CA TYR A 19 -4.80 7.58 -1.58
C TYR A 19 -5.48 8.79 -0.95
N ASP A 20 -5.87 8.67 0.30
CA ASP A 20 -6.58 9.71 1.05
C ASP A 20 -6.13 9.68 2.51
N ASN A 21 -5.99 10.86 3.11
CA ASN A 21 -5.56 11.01 4.51
C ASN A 21 -4.29 10.20 4.87
N ASN A 22 -3.31 10.18 3.95
CA ASN A 22 -2.06 9.41 4.06
C ASN A 22 -2.24 7.88 4.13
N ILE A 23 -3.39 7.37 3.70
CA ILE A 23 -3.68 5.95 3.63
C ILE A 23 -3.91 5.56 2.17
N LEU A 24 -3.12 4.61 1.70
CA LEU A 24 -3.24 3.98 0.40
C LEU A 24 -4.03 2.67 0.54
N LYS A 25 -5.03 2.48 -0.33
CA LYS A 25 -5.82 1.25 -0.43
C LYS A 25 -6.09 0.88 -1.88
N CYS A 26 -6.37 -0.39 -2.14
CA CYS A 26 -6.97 -0.81 -3.41
C CYS A 26 -8.47 -0.47 -3.42
N ASN A 27 -8.99 -0.09 -4.58
CA ASN A 27 -10.40 0.24 -4.77
C ASN A 27 -11.29 -1.02 -4.73
N ASN A 28 -10.75 -2.16 -5.17
CA ASN A 28 -11.45 -3.44 -5.19
C ASN A 28 -11.27 -4.15 -3.84
N GLU A 29 -12.38 -4.50 -3.19
CA GLU A 29 -12.39 -5.23 -1.91
C GLU A 29 -11.79 -6.64 -2.00
N ASN A 30 -11.69 -7.20 -3.20
CA ASN A 30 -11.06 -8.50 -3.45
C ASN A 30 -9.56 -8.38 -3.76
N GLU A 31 -8.98 -7.19 -3.63
CA GLU A 31 -7.55 -6.93 -3.80
C GLU A 31 -6.90 -6.50 -2.48
N GLU A 32 -5.58 -6.64 -2.43
CA GLU A 32 -4.69 -6.20 -1.36
C GLU A 32 -3.50 -5.47 -1.98
N ILE A 33 -2.93 -4.55 -1.23
CA ILE A 33 -1.68 -3.91 -1.61
C ILE A 33 -0.54 -4.89 -1.35
N VAL A 34 0.28 -5.11 -2.36
CA VAL A 34 1.60 -5.69 -2.21
C VAL A 34 2.58 -4.55 -1.92
N PHE A 35 3.14 -4.55 -0.72
CA PHE A 35 4.12 -3.59 -0.26
C PHE A 35 5.34 -4.34 0.28
N ARG A 36 6.51 -4.14 -0.33
CA ARG A 36 7.76 -4.91 -0.07
C ARG A 36 7.52 -6.43 0.02
N ASP A 37 6.86 -6.99 -1.00
CA ASP A 37 6.52 -8.42 -1.12
C ASP A 37 5.54 -8.97 -0.07
N GLU A 38 5.04 -8.15 0.86
CA GLU A 38 3.98 -8.53 1.80
C GLU A 38 2.62 -8.00 1.31
N ARG A 39 1.56 -8.76 1.59
CA ARG A 39 0.19 -8.36 1.28
C ARG A 39 -0.42 -7.69 2.51
N THR A 40 -0.99 -6.50 2.32
CA THR A 40 -1.66 -5.73 3.36
C THR A 40 -2.94 -5.10 2.79
N SER A 41 -3.94 -4.89 3.65
CA SER A 41 -5.17 -4.20 3.25
C SER A 41 -4.93 -2.72 2.93
N GLU A 42 -3.94 -2.11 3.56
CA GLU A 42 -3.60 -0.70 3.42
C GLU A 42 -2.12 -0.45 3.70
N VAL A 43 -1.62 0.65 3.13
CA VAL A 43 -0.30 1.22 3.46
C VAL A 43 -0.54 2.63 3.98
N SER A 44 -0.03 2.93 5.16
CA SER A 44 -0.18 4.21 5.83
C SER A 44 1.15 4.95 5.85
N CYS A 45 1.11 6.28 5.75
CA CYS A 45 2.28 7.13 5.83
C CYS A 45 2.20 8.08 7.02
N ASP A 46 3.24 8.07 7.87
CA ASP A 46 3.46 9.11 8.86
C ASP A 46 4.37 10.19 8.27
N PRO A 47 3.90 11.44 8.05
CA PRO A 47 4.72 12.51 7.47
C PRO A 47 6.00 12.83 8.25
N SER A 48 6.04 12.50 9.54
CA SER A 48 7.19 12.68 10.42
C SER A 48 8.10 11.46 10.53
N GLY A 49 7.66 10.33 9.99
CA GLY A 49 8.32 9.03 10.11
C GLY A 49 8.44 8.32 8.77
N GLU A 50 7.62 7.29 8.60
CA GLU A 50 7.78 6.28 7.56
C GLU A 50 6.46 5.78 6.97
N TRP A 51 6.58 5.15 5.81
CA TRP A 51 5.55 4.29 5.24
C TRP A 51 5.51 2.96 5.99
N SER A 52 4.30 2.48 6.28
CA SER A 52 4.05 1.24 7.01
C SER A 52 2.86 0.49 6.42
N GLY A 53 2.92 -0.85 6.40
CA GLY A 53 1.82 -1.70 5.93
C GLY A 53 2.10 -3.16 6.27
N GLY A 54 1.15 -3.82 6.93
CA GLY A 54 1.39 -5.17 7.49
C GLY A 54 2.54 -5.15 8.49
N SER A 55 3.53 -6.02 8.27
CA SER A 55 4.76 -6.10 9.07
C SER A 55 5.89 -5.21 8.50
N ASN A 56 5.67 -4.59 7.35
CA ASN A 56 6.68 -3.77 6.69
C ASN A 56 6.68 -2.33 7.21
N SER A 57 7.88 -1.86 7.53
CA SER A 57 8.18 -0.51 8.00
C SER A 57 9.60 -0.11 7.54
N GLY A 58 10.07 1.09 7.89
CA GLY A 58 11.45 1.53 7.64
C GLY A 58 11.71 2.24 6.30
N ILE A 59 10.68 2.58 5.52
CA ILE A 59 10.84 3.44 4.34
C ILE A 59 10.43 4.86 4.72
N LEU A 60 11.34 5.83 4.65
CA LEU A 60 11.07 7.19 5.09
C LEU A 60 9.92 7.82 4.29
N ALA A 61 9.14 8.69 4.94
CA ALA A 61 7.97 9.32 4.33
C ALA A 61 8.25 10.17 3.08
N HIS A 62 9.52 10.47 2.80
CA HIS A 62 9.96 11.24 1.64
C HIS A 62 10.50 10.35 0.51
N ASP A 63 10.63 9.05 0.76
CA ASP A 63 11.13 8.08 -0.21
C ASP A 63 10.00 7.52 -1.05
N VAL A 64 10.36 7.09 -2.26
CA VAL A 64 9.45 6.45 -3.19
C VAL A 64 9.17 5.02 -2.75
N ILE A 65 7.90 4.63 -2.74
CA ILE A 65 7.46 3.25 -2.50
C ILE A 65 6.95 2.60 -3.77
N ASP A 66 7.23 1.31 -3.91
CA ASP A 66 6.67 0.44 -4.94
C ASP A 66 5.50 -0.33 -4.36
N VAL A 67 4.33 -0.21 -4.99
CA VAL A 67 3.09 -0.84 -4.55
C VAL A 67 2.32 -1.39 -5.75
N GLU A 68 1.56 -2.46 -5.52
CA GLU A 68 0.70 -3.04 -6.54
C GLU A 68 -0.59 -3.56 -5.90
N CYS A 69 -1.74 -3.35 -6.54
CA CYS A 69 -2.97 -4.02 -6.14
C CYS A 69 -3.04 -5.40 -6.77
N LYS A 70 -3.10 -6.45 -5.94
CA LYS A 70 -3.29 -7.83 -6.41
C LYS A 70 -4.50 -8.44 -5.77
N ALA A 71 -5.18 -9.31 -6.53
CA ALA A 71 -6.23 -10.15 -5.98
C ALA A 71 -5.75 -10.83 -4.70
N LYS A 72 -6.60 -10.81 -3.68
CA LYS A 72 -6.43 -11.55 -2.43
C LYS A 72 -6.12 -12.98 -2.78
N ALA A 73 -5.07 -13.51 -2.18
CA ALA A 73 -4.82 -14.93 -2.30
C ALA A 73 -5.92 -15.64 -1.51
N CYS A 74 -6.85 -16.30 -2.21
CA CYS A 74 -7.70 -17.29 -1.56
C CYS A 74 -6.77 -18.38 -1.04
N ASP A 75 -6.52 -18.39 0.26
CA ASP A 75 -5.80 -19.49 0.89
C ASP A 75 -6.65 -20.75 0.71
N GLN A 76 -6.29 -21.58 -0.28
CA GLN A 76 -6.98 -22.83 -0.55
C GLN A 76 -6.94 -23.77 0.67
N SER A 77 -6.04 -23.54 1.62
CA SER A 77 -6.01 -24.31 2.88
C SER A 77 -7.16 -23.97 3.83
N LEU A 78 -7.82 -22.82 3.64
CA LEU A 78 -8.99 -22.39 4.42
C LEU A 78 -10.33 -22.76 3.77
N ILE A 79 -10.33 -23.14 2.49
CA ILE A 79 -11.49 -23.70 1.80
C ILE A 79 -11.49 -25.20 2.07
N ARG A 80 -12.08 -25.61 3.20
CA ARG A 80 -12.21 -27.00 3.63
C ARG A 80 -13.62 -27.54 3.38
#